data_AF-T0MZ34-F1
#
_entry.id   AF-T0MZ34-F1
#
_cell.length_a   1.000
_cell.length_b   1.000
_cell.length_c   1.000
_cell.angle_alpha   90.00
_cell.angle_beta   90.00
_cell.angle_gamma   90.00
#
_symmetry.space_group_name_H-M   'P 1'
#
loop_
_entity.id
_entity.type
_entity.pdbx_description
1 polymer ?
#
loop_
_entity_poly.entity_id
_entity_poly.type
_entity_poly.pdbx_seq_one_letter_code
_entity_poly.pdbx_strand_id
1 'polypeptide(L)'
;MKNENFVIEEGTREEIILVNNSLVDYNLSKVPPIREPYFTPINRVIKGESGEVLAGLISMIYGWDYLHIDILWVKEDCRTSGYGSELLK
;
A
#
# COMPACT_ATOMS: atom_id res chain seq x y z
N MET A 1 -20.65 -17.22 23.63
CA MET A 1 -20.35 -18.63 23.31
C MET A 1 -18.88 -18.70 22.92
N LYS A 2 -18.04 -19.31 23.77
CA LYS A 2 -16.64 -19.60 23.46
C LYS A 2 -16.63 -20.83 22.56
N ASN A 3 -16.20 -20.68 21.31
CA ASN A 3 -15.71 -21.83 20.56
C ASN A 3 -14.23 -21.98 20.92
N GLU A 4 -13.93 -23.05 21.63
CA GLU A 4 -12.60 -23.36 22.15
C GLU A 4 -11.73 -23.95 21.02
N ASN A 5 -10.66 -23.25 20.62
CA ASN A 5 -9.39 -23.77 20.08
C ASN A 5 -8.51 -22.71 19.39
N PHE A 6 -8.83 -21.41 19.48
CA PHE A 6 -7.95 -20.38 18.97
C PHE A 6 -7.89 -19.18 19.92
N VAL A 7 -6.76 -18.49 19.88
CA VAL A 7 -6.49 -17.24 20.58
C VAL A 7 -6.33 -16.14 19.53
N ILE A 8 -6.77 -14.93 19.85
CA ILE A 8 -6.51 -13.73 19.04
C ILE A 8 -5.45 -12.93 19.78
N GLU A 9 -4.33 -12.69 19.12
CA GLU A 9 -3.17 -11.99 19.67
C GLU A 9 -2.67 -10.94 18.69
N GLU A 10 -1.79 -10.05 19.15
CA GLU A 10 -1.07 -9.14 18.28
C GLU A 10 -0.01 -9.91 17.49
N GLY A 11 -0.04 -9.82 16.16
CA GLY A 11 0.87 -10.56 15.31
C GLY A 11 2.31 -10.04 15.38
N THR A 12 3.26 -10.95 15.46
CA THR A 12 4.68 -10.63 15.25
C THR A 12 4.95 -10.20 13.81
N ARG A 13 6.10 -9.58 13.58
CA ARG A 13 6.53 -9.19 12.23
C ARG A 13 6.57 -10.40 11.29
N GLU A 14 7.08 -11.53 11.77
CA GLU A 14 7.22 -12.77 11.01
C GLU A 14 5.86 -13.35 10.64
N GLU A 15 4.90 -13.34 11.57
CA GLU A 15 3.53 -13.81 11.31
C GLU A 15 2.79 -12.92 10.32
N ILE A 16 2.96 -11.60 10.40
CA ILE A 16 2.39 -10.65 9.42
C ILE A 16 2.95 -10.93 8.03
N ILE A 17 4.26 -11.17 7.91
CA ILE A 17 4.91 -11.55 6.64
C ILE A 17 4.35 -12.88 6.14
N LEU A 18 4.19 -13.88 7.00
CA LEU A 18 3.63 -15.19 6.66
C LEU A 18 2.21 -15.07 6.12
N VAL A 19 1.34 -14.31 6.79
CA VAL A 19 -0.05 -14.09 6.38
C VAL A 19 -0.09 -13.42 5.00
N ASN A 20 0.70 -12.37 4.79
CA ASN A 20 0.77 -11.68 3.52
C ASN A 20 1.23 -12.61 2.38
N ASN A 21 2.32 -13.33 2.58
CA ASN A 21 2.88 -14.23 1.55
C ASN A 21 1.93 -15.39 1.24
N SER A 22 1.25 -15.96 2.25
CA SER A 22 0.29 -17.04 2.05
C SER A 22 -0.88 -16.63 1.16
N LEU A 23 -1.36 -15.38 1.30
CA LEU A 23 -2.39 -14.83 0.42
C LEU A 23 -1.87 -14.61 -1.00
N VAL A 24 -0.67 -14.07 -1.15
CA VAL A 24 -0.02 -13.87 -2.46
C VAL A 24 0.16 -15.20 -3.17
N ASP A 25 0.71 -16.21 -2.50
CA ASP A 25 0.93 -17.55 -3.05
C ASP A 25 -0.38 -18.20 -3.50
N TYR A 26 -1.43 -18.10 -2.67
CA TYR A 26 -2.75 -18.57 -3.04
C TYR A 26 -3.27 -17.85 -4.30
N ASN A 27 -3.19 -16.52 -4.37
CA ASN A 27 -3.66 -15.75 -5.52
C ASN A 27 -2.90 -16.13 -6.81
N LEU A 28 -1.57 -16.26 -6.73
CA LEU A 28 -0.73 -16.70 -7.85
C LEU A 28 -1.05 -18.12 -8.31
N SER A 29 -1.48 -19.00 -7.39
CA SER A 29 -1.94 -20.35 -7.74
C SER A 29 -3.28 -20.36 -8.51
N LYS A 30 -4.06 -19.28 -8.43
CA LYS A 30 -5.38 -19.16 -9.07
C LYS A 30 -5.34 -18.37 -10.37
N VAL A 31 -4.57 -17.29 -10.40
CA VAL A 31 -4.49 -16.38 -11.55
C VAL A 31 -3.04 -15.98 -11.75
N PRO A 32 -2.45 -16.19 -12.94
CA PRO A 32 -1.12 -15.68 -13.25
C PRO A 32 -1.08 -14.14 -13.16
N PRO A 33 0.08 -13.55 -12.85
CA PRO A 33 0.24 -12.10 -12.97
C PRO A 33 0.11 -11.66 -14.43
N ILE A 34 -0.27 -10.40 -14.63
CA ILE A 34 -0.28 -9.70 -15.92
C ILE A 34 1.10 -9.10 -16.23
N ARG A 35 1.92 -8.82 -15.21
CA ARG A 35 3.27 -8.25 -15.38
C ARG A 35 4.26 -8.66 -14.30
N GLU A 36 5.54 -8.50 -14.63
CA GLU A 36 6.66 -8.51 -13.68
C GLU A 36 7.39 -7.15 -13.68
N PRO A 37 7.92 -6.70 -12.51
CA PRO A 37 7.85 -7.35 -11.20
C PRO A 37 6.43 -7.32 -10.60
N TYR A 38 6.09 -8.35 -9.84
CA TYR A 38 4.78 -8.54 -9.19
C TYR A 38 4.37 -7.37 -8.27
N PHE A 39 5.35 -6.64 -7.75
CA PHE A 39 5.16 -5.52 -6.83
C PHE A 39 6.02 -4.36 -7.33
N THR A 40 5.37 -3.29 -7.80
CA THR A 40 6.06 -2.11 -8.30
C THR A 40 5.68 -0.90 -7.44
N PRO A 41 6.58 -0.38 -6.58
CA PRO A 41 6.32 0.83 -5.82
C PRO A 41 6.08 2.04 -6.75
N ILE A 42 5.02 2.81 -6.50
CA ILE A 42 4.75 4.09 -7.15
C ILE A 42 4.63 5.16 -6.07
N ASN A 43 5.76 5.47 -5.45
CA ASN A 43 5.81 6.47 -4.40
C ASN A 43 6.09 7.84 -5.01
N ARG A 44 5.29 8.84 -4.67
CA ARG A 44 5.39 10.20 -5.21
C ARG A 44 5.35 11.21 -4.07
N VAL A 45 6.04 12.33 -4.26
CA VAL A 45 6.00 13.46 -3.32
C VAL A 45 5.91 14.77 -4.08
N ILE A 46 5.17 15.72 -3.52
CA ILE A 46 5.22 17.12 -3.94
C ILE A 46 6.15 17.83 -2.95
N LYS A 47 7.16 18.51 -3.48
CA LYS A 47 8.12 19.30 -2.69
C LYS A 47 7.91 20.78 -2.90
N GLY A 48 8.05 21.56 -1.84
CA GLY A 48 8.14 23.01 -1.92
C GLY A 48 9.52 23.47 -2.42
N GLU A 49 9.67 24.77 -2.61
CA GLU A 49 10.92 25.37 -3.11
C GLU A 49 12.10 25.14 -2.17
N SER A 50 11.87 25.00 -0.86
CA SER A 50 12.92 24.71 0.12
C SER A 50 13.26 23.22 0.24
N GLY A 51 12.57 22.37 -0.54
CA GLY A 51 12.77 20.91 -0.57
C GLY A 51 11.95 20.13 0.46
N GLU A 52 11.14 20.81 1.26
CA GLU A 52 10.21 20.21 2.22
C GLU A 52 9.09 19.43 1.51
N VAL A 53 8.66 18.33 2.11
CA VAL A 53 7.55 17.53 1.55
C VAL A 53 6.21 18.16 1.93
N LEU A 54 5.45 18.58 0.93
CA LEU A 54 4.12 19.20 1.09
C LEU A 54 2.98 18.18 0.95
N ALA A 55 3.20 17.12 0.18
CA ALA A 55 2.27 16.01 0.03
C ALA A 55 3.03 14.74 -0.38
N GLY A 56 2.45 13.57 -0.09
CA GLY A 56 3.05 12.28 -0.39
C GLY A 56 2.00 11.21 -0.72
N LEU A 57 2.38 10.32 -1.64
CA LEU A 57 1.69 9.10 -2.01
C LEU A 57 2.66 7.92 -1.77
N ILE A 58 2.24 6.98 -0.92
CA ILE A 58 2.86 5.66 -0.81
C ILE A 58 1.91 4.67 -1.43
N SER A 59 2.34 4.03 -2.52
CA SER A 59 1.50 3.14 -3.28
C SER A 59 2.31 2.08 -4.01
N MET A 60 1.61 1.06 -4.50
CA MET A 60 2.20 -0.06 -5.19
C MET A 60 1.23 -0.56 -6.26
N ILE A 61 1.74 -0.87 -7.44
CA ILE A 61 1.01 -1.74 -8.35
C ILE A 61 1.32 -3.19 -8.01
N TYR A 62 0.26 -3.96 -7.83
CA TYR A 62 0.32 -5.42 -7.75
C TYR A 62 0.22 -6.06 -9.13
N GLY A 63 0.70 -7.30 -9.25
CA GLY A 63 0.86 -8.05 -10.49
C GLY A 63 -0.38 -8.23 -11.37
N TRP A 64 -1.55 -7.74 -10.96
CA TRP A 64 -2.79 -7.69 -11.76
C TRP A 64 -3.22 -6.26 -12.13
N ASP A 65 -2.27 -5.33 -12.23
CA ASP A 65 -2.46 -3.95 -12.69
C ASP A 65 -3.38 -3.07 -11.83
N TYR A 66 -3.69 -3.46 -10.60
CA TYR A 66 -4.39 -2.59 -9.67
C TYR A 66 -3.41 -1.78 -8.81
N LEU A 67 -3.76 -0.50 -8.60
CA LEU A 67 -3.05 0.39 -7.69
C LEU A 67 -3.56 0.19 -6.27
N HIS A 68 -2.66 -0.23 -5.37
CA HIS A 68 -2.87 -0.19 -3.94
C HIS A 68 -2.25 1.09 -3.36
N ILE A 69 -3.08 1.95 -2.78
CA ILE A 69 -2.64 3.15 -2.08
C ILE A 69 -2.62 2.83 -0.58
N ASP A 70 -1.44 2.87 0.02
CA ASP A 70 -1.26 2.69 1.46
C ASP A 70 -1.44 4.03 2.19
N ILE A 71 -0.79 5.08 1.66
CA ILE A 71 -0.85 6.42 2.26
C ILE A 71 -1.04 7.47 1.17
N LEU A 72 -2.03 8.34 1.37
CA LEU A 72 -2.14 9.63 0.68
C LEU A 72 -2.24 10.72 1.73
N TRP A 73 -1.26 11.62 1.75
CA TRP A 73 -1.15 12.67 2.75
C TRP A 73 -0.86 14.02 2.10
N VAL A 74 -1.49 15.06 2.63
CA VAL A 74 -1.26 16.46 2.25
C VAL A 74 -1.09 17.26 3.55
N LYS A 75 -0.01 18.04 3.61
CA LYS A 75 0.27 18.98 4.69
C LYS A 75 -0.93 19.90 4.89
N GLU A 76 -1.29 20.17 6.14
CA GLU A 76 -2.57 20.79 6.48
C GLU A 76 -2.81 22.15 5.80
N ASP A 77 -1.79 22.98 5.74
CA ASP A 77 -1.79 24.30 5.07
C ASP A 77 -1.84 24.22 3.53
N CYS A 78 -1.62 23.04 2.96
CA CYS A 78 -1.65 22.76 1.52
C CYS A 78 -2.93 22.01 1.08
N ARG A 79 -3.86 21.74 2.00
CA ARG A 79 -5.13 21.08 1.67
C ARG A 79 -6.00 22.00 0.82
N THR A 80 -6.99 21.41 0.14
CA THR A 80 -7.87 22.05 -0.86
C THR A 80 -7.18 22.66 -2.09
N SER A 81 -5.85 22.72 -2.12
CA SER A 81 -5.03 23.16 -3.28
C SER A 81 -4.87 22.12 -4.40
N GLY A 82 -5.55 20.97 -4.32
CA GLY A 82 -5.52 19.94 -5.36
C GLY A 82 -4.32 18.98 -5.36
N TYR A 83 -3.39 19.10 -4.40
CA TYR A 83 -2.18 18.26 -4.33
C TYR A 83 -2.46 16.75 -4.26
N GLY A 84 -3.53 16.36 -3.55
CA GLY A 84 -3.95 14.96 -3.50
C GLY A 84 -4.34 14.43 -4.89
N SER A 85 -5.10 15.22 -5.66
CA SER A 85 -5.49 14.86 -7.02
C SER A 85 -4.30 14.83 -7.98
N GLU A 86 -3.34 15.74 -7.81
CA GLU A 86 -2.13 15.77 -8.64
C GLU A 86 -1.26 14.53 -8.43
N LEU A 87 -1.17 14.02 -7.20
CA LEU A 87 -0.46 12.79 -6.90
C LEU A 87 -1.09 11.54 -7.54
N LEU A 88 -2.38 11.57 -7.90
CA LEU A 88 -3.12 10.45 -8.47
C LEU A 88 -3.15 10.42 -10.01
N LYS A 89 -2.61 11.45 -10.67
CA LYS A 89 -2.46 11.50 -12.12
C LYS A 89 -1.23 10.73 -12.58
#